data_AF-A0A528B2G0-F1
#
_entry.id   AF-A0A528B2G0-F1
#
_cell.length_a   1.000
_cell.length_b   1.000
_cell.length_c   1.000
_cell.angle_alpha   90.00
_cell.angle_beta   90.00
_cell.angle_gamma   90.00
#
_symmetry.space_group_name_H-M   'P 1'
#
loop_
_entity.id
_entity.type
_entity.pdbx_description
1 polymer ?
#
loop_
_entity_poly.entity_id
_entity_poly.type
_entity_poly.pdbx_seq_one_letter_code
_entity_poly.pdbx_strand_id
1 'polypeptide(L)'
;MALCGQPAFGGQHHGSLPSRCTKANPAGTDGFEFVEFAHPEPAKLAELFTRMGYVPVAKHRTKNITVWRQGDINYVVNAEPSSHAMKFVDKHGPCA
;
A
#
# COMPACT_ATOMS: atom_id res chain seq x y z
N MET A 1 16.02 -19.95 -2.28
CA MET A 1 15.06 -20.84 -1.60
C MET A 1 14.96 -20.36 -0.16
N ALA A 2 14.06 -19.39 0.10
CA ALA A 2 13.86 -18.84 1.43
C ALA A 2 12.81 -19.68 2.17
N LEU A 3 13.12 -20.06 3.40
CA LEU A 3 12.33 -20.96 4.23
C LEU A 3 11.05 -20.27 4.73
N CYS A 4 9.91 -20.93 4.54
CA CYS A 4 8.65 -20.64 5.22
C CYS A 4 8.89 -20.74 6.74
N GLY A 5 8.72 -19.65 7.48
CA GLY A 5 8.84 -19.66 8.95
C GLY A 5 9.44 -18.43 9.63
N GLN A 6 9.79 -17.36 8.91
CA GLN A 6 10.18 -16.10 9.57
C GLN A 6 8.95 -15.23 9.84
N PRO A 7 8.79 -14.68 11.06
CA PRO A 7 7.68 -13.79 11.37
C PRO A 7 7.79 -12.55 10.46
N ALA A 8 6.77 -12.34 9.63
CA ALA A 8 6.63 -11.11 8.87
C ALA A 8 6.60 -9.94 9.87
N PHE A 9 7.31 -8.85 9.53
CA PHE A 9 7.24 -7.58 10.24
C PHE A 9 5.77 -7.24 10.50
N GLY A 10 5.36 -7.24 11.78
CA GLY A 10 3.97 -7.33 12.19
C GLY A 10 3.10 -6.16 11.69
N GLY A 11 2.29 -6.43 10.67
CA GLY A 11 1.01 -5.79 10.49
C GLY A 11 0.06 -6.30 11.58
N GLN A 12 -0.62 -5.40 12.27
CA GLN A 12 -1.64 -5.79 13.25
C GLN A 12 -2.84 -6.32 12.47
N HIS A 13 -2.94 -7.63 12.30
CA HIS A 13 -4.15 -8.28 11.79
C HIS A 13 -5.13 -8.40 12.96
N HIS A 14 -6.30 -7.75 12.90
CA HIS A 14 -7.34 -7.98 13.90
C HIS A 14 -7.86 -9.43 13.81
N GLY A 15 -7.26 -10.32 14.59
CA GLY A 15 -7.86 -11.58 15.04
C GLY A 15 -7.88 -12.77 14.07
N SER A 16 -7.39 -12.66 12.84
CA SER A 16 -7.25 -13.82 11.94
C SER A 16 -5.83 -14.39 11.95
N LEU A 17 -5.72 -15.72 12.01
CA LEU A 17 -4.44 -16.40 11.79
C LEU A 17 -4.03 -16.22 10.31
N PRO A 18 -2.72 -16.04 10.04
CA PRO A 18 -2.24 -15.89 8.68
C PRO A 18 -2.60 -17.10 7.81
N SER A 19 -2.95 -16.82 6.56
CA SER A 19 -3.26 -17.87 5.58
C SER A 19 -2.08 -18.83 5.37
N ARG A 20 -2.38 -20.14 5.28
CA ARG A 20 -1.38 -21.19 5.02
C ARG A 20 -1.30 -21.54 3.54
N CYS A 21 -0.10 -21.88 3.07
CA CYS A 21 0.08 -22.49 1.76
C CYS A 21 -0.65 -23.85 1.69
N THR A 22 -1.55 -24.00 0.74
CA THR A 22 -2.30 -25.23 0.45
C THR A 22 -2.32 -25.50 -1.06
N LYS A 23 -2.82 -26.66 -1.50
CA LYS A 23 -2.97 -26.91 -2.96
C LYS A 23 -3.90 -25.90 -3.65
N ALA A 24 -4.93 -25.41 -2.94
CA ALA A 24 -5.89 -24.44 -3.46
C ALA A 24 -5.41 -22.98 -3.33
N ASN A 25 -4.57 -22.68 -2.33
CA ASN A 25 -3.90 -21.39 -2.15
C ASN A 25 -2.38 -21.63 -2.02
N PRO A 26 -1.66 -21.86 -3.12
CA PRO A 26 -0.24 -22.22 -3.09
C PRO A 26 0.66 -21.09 -2.57
N ALA A 27 0.27 -19.84 -2.81
CA ALA A 27 0.99 -18.66 -2.35
C ALA A 27 0.67 -18.26 -0.90
N GLY A 28 -0.37 -18.85 -0.30
CA GLY A 28 -0.83 -18.48 1.05
C GLY A 28 -1.30 -17.03 1.14
N THR A 29 -1.82 -16.45 0.05
CA THR A 29 -2.23 -15.04 0.03
C THR A 29 -3.33 -14.78 1.04
N ASP A 30 -3.19 -13.68 1.79
CA ASP A 30 -4.05 -13.32 2.91
C ASP A 30 -4.69 -11.94 2.70
N GLY A 31 -5.44 -11.82 1.61
CA GLY A 31 -6.05 -10.55 1.21
C GLY A 31 -5.07 -9.56 0.58
N PHE A 32 -5.36 -8.27 0.75
CA PHE A 32 -4.59 -7.16 0.19
C PHE A 32 -3.78 -6.47 1.28
N GLU A 33 -2.49 -6.23 1.01
CA GLU A 33 -1.62 -5.52 1.95
C GLU A 33 -1.76 -3.99 1.83
N PHE A 34 -1.81 -3.48 0.60
CA PHE A 34 -2.00 -2.05 0.31
C PHE A 34 -2.51 -1.82 -1.12
N VAL A 35 -2.97 -0.59 -1.39
CA VAL A 35 -3.21 -0.05 -2.73
C VAL A 35 -2.31 1.17 -2.95
N GLU A 36 -1.68 1.29 -4.12
CA GLU A 36 -0.74 2.39 -4.44
C GLU A 36 -1.37 3.39 -5.41
N PHE A 37 -1.57 4.62 -4.95
CA PHE A 37 -2.14 5.71 -5.74
C PHE A 37 -1.07 6.66 -6.25
N ALA A 38 -1.26 7.14 -7.47
CA ALA A 38 -0.45 8.19 -8.07
C ALA A 38 -1.32 9.23 -8.78
N HIS A 39 -0.95 10.49 -8.63
CA HIS A 39 -1.72 11.63 -9.15
C HIS A 39 -0.75 12.79 -9.47
N PRO A 40 -0.92 13.54 -10.58
CA PRO A 40 -0.08 14.70 -10.88
C PRO A 40 -0.08 15.76 -9.77
N GLU A 41 -1.23 15.93 -9.13
CA GLU A 41 -1.47 16.78 -7.96
C GLU A 41 -1.71 15.94 -6.68
N PRO A 42 -0.66 15.48 -5.97
CA PRO A 42 -0.82 14.57 -4.83
C PRO A 42 -1.58 15.19 -3.64
N ALA A 43 -1.67 16.51 -3.57
CA ALA A 43 -2.47 17.21 -2.56
C ALA A 43 -3.97 16.86 -2.64
N LYS A 44 -4.50 16.58 -3.85
CA LYS A 44 -5.89 16.15 -4.04
C LYS A 44 -6.16 14.79 -3.39
N LEU A 45 -5.20 13.87 -3.47
CA LEU A 45 -5.29 12.57 -2.78
C LEU A 45 -5.26 12.75 -1.26
N ALA A 46 -4.39 13.63 -0.75
CA ALA A 46 -4.32 13.91 0.68
C ALA A 46 -5.64 14.48 1.24
N GLU A 47 -6.25 15.42 0.52
CA GLU A 47 -7.56 15.99 0.88
C GLU A 47 -8.66 14.92 0.86
N LEU A 48 -8.72 14.10 -0.19
CA LEU A 48 -9.67 13.00 -0.32
C LEU A 48 -9.53 11.99 0.83
N PHE A 49 -8.32 11.51 1.09
CA PHE A 49 -8.06 10.51 2.11
C PHE A 49 -8.37 11.02 3.52
N THR A 50 -8.05 12.29 3.79
CA THR A 50 -8.43 12.95 5.04
C THR A 50 -9.96 12.94 5.22
N ARG A 51 -10.72 13.28 4.16
CA ARG A 51 -12.20 13.24 4.20
C ARG A 51 -12.76 11.83 4.39
N MET A 52 -12.07 10.81 3.89
CA MET A 52 -12.42 9.40 4.08
C MET A 52 -12.04 8.86 5.48
N GLY A 53 -11.32 9.64 6.29
CA GLY A 53 -10.91 9.25 7.64
C GLY A 53 -9.58 8.50 7.72
N TYR A 54 -8.77 8.54 6.66
CA TYR A 54 -7.39 8.05 6.70
C TYR A 54 -6.46 9.10 7.29
N VAL A 55 -5.39 8.63 7.94
CA VAL A 55 -4.32 9.49 8.47
C VAL A 55 -2.96 9.07 7.91
N PRO A 56 -2.04 10.02 7.63
CA PRO A 56 -0.69 9.68 7.22
C PRO A 56 0.08 9.10 8.41
N VAL A 57 0.58 7.87 8.27
CA VAL A 57 1.26 7.13 9.36
C VAL A 57 2.75 6.91 9.11
N ALA A 58 3.21 6.99 7.87
CA ALA A 58 4.63 6.86 7.55
C ALA A 58 5.00 7.63 6.29
N LYS A 59 6.28 7.98 6.19
CA LYS A 59 6.90 8.51 4.96
C LYS A 59 8.11 7.66 4.59
N HIS A 60 8.30 7.45 3.29
CA HIS A 60 9.50 6.78 2.80
C HIS A 60 10.74 7.62 3.11
N ARG A 61 11.86 6.98 3.44
CA ARG A 61 13.07 7.66 3.96
C ARG A 61 13.66 8.67 2.97
N THR A 62 13.59 8.35 1.68
CA THR A 62 14.29 9.09 0.61
C THR A 62 13.42 9.47 -0.57
N LYS A 63 12.19 8.94 -0.65
CA LYS A 63 11.30 9.13 -1.80
C LYS A 63 10.06 9.88 -1.33
N ASN A 64 9.43 10.61 -2.23
CA ASN A 64 8.18 11.31 -2.00
C ASN A 64 7.00 10.33 -2.00
N ILE A 65 6.98 9.44 -0.99
CA ILE A 65 5.97 8.41 -0.81
C ILE A 65 5.44 8.48 0.62
N THR A 66 4.12 8.48 0.78
CA THR A 66 3.45 8.55 2.10
C THR A 66 2.49 7.39 2.25
N VAL A 67 2.52 6.72 3.41
CA VAL A 67 1.56 5.68 3.78
C VAL A 67 0.43 6.32 4.60
N TRP A 68 -0.79 6.05 4.18
CA TRP A 68 -2.04 6.46 4.81
C TRP A 68 -2.76 5.24 5.35
N ARG A 69 -3.36 5.35 6.54
CA ARG A 69 -4.01 4.21 7.21
C ARG A 69 -5.35 4.58 7.84
N GLN A 70 -6.29 3.64 7.75
CA GLN A 70 -7.55 3.61 8.48
C GLN A 70 -7.79 2.17 8.94
N GLY A 71 -7.67 1.90 10.25
CA GLY A 71 -7.67 0.52 10.75
C GLY A 71 -6.54 -0.30 10.13
N ASP A 72 -6.89 -1.46 9.55
CA ASP A 72 -5.95 -2.39 8.93
C ASP A 72 -5.74 -2.12 7.41
N ILE A 73 -6.32 -1.04 6.87
CA ILE A 73 -6.23 -0.69 5.43
C ILE A 73 -5.07 0.27 5.20
N ASN A 74 -4.22 -0.06 4.22
CA ASN A 74 -3.08 0.77 3.82
C ASN A 74 -3.24 1.33 2.41
N TYR A 75 -3.11 2.64 2.28
CA TYR A 75 -2.91 3.32 1.01
C TYR A 75 -1.51 3.91 0.94
N VAL A 76 -0.86 3.74 -0.20
CA VAL A 76 0.45 4.33 -0.50
C VAL A 76 0.24 5.42 -1.53
N VAL A 77 0.59 6.67 -1.22
CA VAL A 77 0.63 7.75 -2.22
C VAL A 77 2.05 7.85 -2.74
N ASN A 78 2.25 7.55 -4.02
CA ASN A 78 3.53 7.70 -4.70
C ASN A 78 3.54 8.98 -5.54
N ALA A 79 4.24 9.99 -5.05
CA ALA A 79 4.46 11.27 -5.70
C ALA A 79 5.95 11.46 -6.07
N GLU A 80 6.70 10.36 -6.19
CA GLU A 80 8.12 10.39 -6.53
C GLU A 80 8.31 10.76 -8.01
N PRO A 81 9.01 11.87 -8.33
CA PRO A 81 9.28 12.25 -9.72
C PRO A 81 10.07 11.17 -10.46
N SER A 82 9.88 11.08 -11.78
CA SER A 82 10.60 10.13 -12.65
C SER A 82 10.42 8.64 -12.28
N SER A 83 9.48 8.33 -11.38
CA SER A 83 9.15 6.96 -10.97
C SER A 83 8.30 6.23 -12.01
N HIS A 84 8.14 4.91 -11.83
CA HIS A 84 7.23 4.12 -12.66
C HIS A 84 5.78 4.64 -12.54
N ALA A 85 5.34 4.95 -11.31
CA ALA A 85 4.00 5.44 -11.03
C ALA A 85 3.71 6.76 -11.77
N MET A 86 4.63 7.74 -11.73
CA MET A 86 4.43 9.01 -12.44
C MET A 86 4.43 8.83 -13.97
N LYS A 87 5.29 7.96 -14.51
CA LYS A 87 5.28 7.63 -15.95
C LYS A 87 3.99 6.93 -16.39
N PHE A 88 3.36 6.18 -15.48
CA PHE A 88 2.06 5.55 -15.74
C PHE A 88 0.95 6.60 -15.77
N VAL A 89 0.96 7.51 -14.79
CA VAL A 89 0.04 8.65 -14.70
C VAL A 89 0.09 9.52 -15.96
N ASP A 90 1.27 9.78 -16.50
CA ASP A 90 1.43 10.57 -17.73
C ASP A 90 0.66 9.97 -18.93
N LYS A 91 0.47 8.65 -18.95
CA LYS A 91 -0.20 7.93 -20.04
C LYS A 91 -1.68 7.66 -19.76
N HIS A 92 -2.05 7.50 -18.50
CA HIS A 92 -3.35 6.94 -18.11
C HIS A 92 -4.17 7.86 -17.20
N GLY A 93 -3.60 8.98 -16.77
CA GLY A 93 -4.20 9.85 -15.75
C GLY A 93 -4.04 9.29 -14.33
N PRO A 94 -4.74 9.87 -13.34
CA PRO A 94 -4.72 9.38 -11.96
C PRO A 94 -5.06 7.89 -11.86
N CYS A 95 -4.26 7.15 -11.09
CA CYS A 95 -4.38 5.70 -10.99
C CYS A 95 -4.20 5.17 -9.56
N ALA A 96 -4.62 3.92 -9.37
CA ALA A 96 -4.51 3.10 -8.17
C ALA A 96 -3.93 1.72 -8.53
#